data_AF-A0A1H2GBX1-F1
#
_entry.id   AF-A0A1H2GBX1-F1
#
_cell.length_a   1.000
_cell.length_b   1.000
_cell.length_c   1.000
_cell.angle_alpha   90.00
_cell.angle_beta   90.00
_cell.angle_gamma   90.00
#
_symmetry.space_group_name_H-M   'P 1'
#
loop_
_entity.id
_entity.type
_entity.pdbx_description
1 polymer ?
#
loop_
_entity_poly.entity_id
_entity_poly.type
_entity_poly.pdbx_seq_one_letter_code
_entity_poly.pdbx_strand_id
1 'polypeptide(L)'
;MEGADPFAEFLGAPPQLPRSIRWDDLEPQDHAAALHDLADWVRWLVVRYALDQRDVPSCWYRHAALVEELSALRGAWQIAYDPAQPATAAVDWHTTLAYGRQRLREWAARTGCRQREHRPDSVEPWAADPEGSGWTTSFYIHLDDVVGPPTSPPP
;
A
#
# COMPACT_ATOMS: atom_id res chain seq x y z
N MET A 1 -37.02 -5.57 19.66
CA MET A 1 -35.60 -5.28 19.39
C MET A 1 -35.16 -6.34 18.40
N GLU A 2 -34.85 -5.91 17.17
CA GLU A 2 -34.63 -6.68 15.94
C GLU A 2 -34.28 -8.18 16.13
N GLY A 3 -35.11 -9.06 15.56
CA GLY A 3 -34.72 -10.46 15.35
C GLY A 3 -33.73 -10.53 14.19
N ALA A 4 -32.67 -11.33 14.34
CA ALA A 4 -31.68 -11.56 13.30
C ALA A 4 -32.35 -11.98 11.98
N ASP A 5 -31.89 -11.42 10.85
CA ASP A 5 -32.44 -11.71 9.53
C ASP A 5 -32.25 -13.19 9.17
N PRO A 6 -33.32 -13.99 9.04
CA PRO A 6 -33.23 -15.42 8.74
C PRO A 6 -32.59 -15.72 7.38
N PHE A 7 -32.54 -14.75 6.45
CA PHE A 7 -31.83 -14.91 5.18
C PHE A 7 -30.31 -14.74 5.35
N ALA A 8 -29.85 -13.88 6.26
CA ALA A 8 -28.43 -13.72 6.55
C ALA A 8 -27.84 -14.97 7.24
N GLU A 9 -28.64 -15.65 8.07
CA GLU A 9 -28.24 -16.90 8.71
C GLU A 9 -28.17 -18.07 7.72
N PHE A 10 -29.06 -18.10 6.73
CA PHE A 10 -29.09 -19.12 5.68
C PHE A 10 -27.98 -18.94 4.63
N LEU A 11 -27.62 -17.70 4.29
CA LEU A 11 -26.58 -17.39 3.30
C LEU A 11 -25.15 -17.42 3.88
N GLY A 12 -25.03 -17.46 5.21
CA GLY A 12 -23.76 -17.23 5.89
C GLY A 12 -23.29 -15.79 5.72
N ALA A 13 -22.31 -15.37 6.52
CA ALA A 13 -21.66 -14.08 6.27
C ALA A 13 -21.02 -14.12 4.87
N PRO A 14 -21.23 -13.09 4.02
CA PRO A 14 -20.60 -13.07 2.70
C PRO A 14 -19.08 -13.16 2.86
N PRO A 15 -18.39 -13.87 1.94
CA PRO A 15 -16.93 -13.93 1.98
C PRO A 15 -16.38 -12.50 1.99
N GLN A 16 -15.51 -12.22 2.96
CA GLN A 16 -14.91 -10.91 3.12
C GLN A 16 -13.95 -10.69 1.96
N LEU A 17 -14.31 -9.81 1.03
CA LEU A 17 -13.42 -9.45 -0.07
C LEU A 17 -12.15 -8.80 0.49
N PRO A 18 -10.95 -9.20 0.04
CA PRO A 18 -9.71 -8.47 0.31
C PRO A 18 -9.89 -6.97 0.04
N ARG A 19 -9.58 -6.14 1.03
CA ARG A 19 -9.62 -4.67 0.91
C ARG A 19 -8.21 -4.11 0.94
N SER A 20 -8.03 -2.94 0.32
CA SER A 20 -6.82 -2.15 0.49
C SER A 20 -6.61 -1.84 1.97
N ILE A 21 -5.40 -2.08 2.46
CA ILE A 21 -5.02 -1.75 3.83
C ILE A 21 -4.57 -0.29 3.85
N ARG A 22 -5.06 0.49 4.81
CA ARG A 22 -4.56 1.83 5.12
C ARG A 22 -3.69 1.70 6.37
N TRP A 23 -2.38 1.52 6.18
CA TRP A 23 -1.47 1.16 7.27
C TRP A 23 -1.40 2.18 8.40
N ASP A 24 -1.57 3.47 8.07
CA ASP A 24 -1.57 4.58 9.04
C ASP A 24 -2.80 4.60 9.96
N ASP A 25 -3.90 3.95 9.55
CA ASP A 25 -5.16 3.95 10.30
C ASP A 25 -5.27 2.75 11.27
N LEU A 26 -4.32 1.80 11.23
CA LEU A 26 -4.36 0.59 12.04
C LEU A 26 -3.91 0.85 13.49
N GLU A 27 -4.63 0.27 14.44
CA GLU A 27 -4.15 0.18 15.82
C GLU A 27 -2.87 -0.67 15.89
N PRO A 28 -1.98 -0.46 16.89
CA PRO A 28 -0.69 -1.15 16.93
C PRO A 28 -0.77 -2.69 16.89
N GLN A 29 -1.81 -3.28 17.50
CA GLN A 29 -1.99 -4.74 17.45
C GLN A 29 -2.43 -5.22 16.06
N ASP A 30 -3.36 -4.52 15.42
CA ASP A 30 -3.83 -4.83 14.07
C ASP A 30 -2.74 -4.62 13.03
N HIS A 31 -1.92 -3.58 13.19
CA HIS A 31 -0.75 -3.33 12.36
C HIS A 31 0.23 -4.51 12.43
N ALA A 32 0.56 -4.97 13.65
CA ALA A 32 1.48 -6.09 13.83
C ALA A 32 0.93 -7.39 13.23
N ALA A 33 -0.36 -7.67 13.42
CA ALA A 33 -1.03 -8.84 12.84
C ALA A 33 -1.03 -8.78 11.30
N ALA A 34 -1.43 -7.64 10.72
CA ALA A 34 -1.45 -7.44 9.27
C ALA A 34 -0.05 -7.57 8.66
N LEU A 35 0.99 -7.04 9.32
CA LEU A 35 2.37 -7.12 8.84
C LEU A 35 2.92 -8.56 8.93
N HIS A 36 2.56 -9.30 9.97
CA HIS A 36 2.89 -10.72 10.09
C HIS A 36 2.27 -11.55 8.96
N ASP A 37 0.97 -11.39 8.74
CA ASP A 37 0.25 -12.04 7.64
C ASP A 37 0.83 -11.70 6.26
N LEU A 38 1.20 -10.43 6.07
CA LEU A 38 1.88 -9.99 4.86
C LEU A 38 3.25 -10.68 4.73
N ALA A 39 4.03 -10.76 5.81
CA ALA A 39 5.35 -11.38 5.79
C ALA A 39 5.31 -12.86 5.40
N ASP A 40 4.31 -13.60 5.87
CA ASP A 40 4.10 -14.99 5.48
C ASP A 40 3.81 -15.13 3.99
N TRP A 41 2.95 -14.27 3.44
CA TRP A 41 2.65 -14.26 2.01
C TRP A 41 3.85 -13.82 1.16
N VAL A 42 4.60 -12.79 1.59
CA VAL A 42 5.81 -12.32 0.90
C VAL A 42 6.86 -13.41 0.86
N ARG A 43 7.05 -14.16 1.96
CA ARG A 43 7.95 -15.33 1.99
C ARG A 43 7.53 -16.37 0.96
N TRP A 44 6.24 -16.69 0.87
CA TRP A 44 5.73 -17.60 -0.16
C TRP A 44 6.00 -17.06 -1.57
N LEU A 45 5.76 -15.77 -1.81
CA LEU A 45 5.95 -15.13 -3.12
C LEU A 45 7.42 -15.20 -3.55
N VAL A 46 8.34 -14.82 -2.66
CA VAL A 46 9.78 -14.84 -2.91
C VAL A 46 10.27 -16.24 -3.27
N VAL A 47 9.83 -17.26 -2.52
CA VAL A 47 10.20 -18.66 -2.79
C VAL A 47 9.57 -19.17 -4.09
N ARG A 48 8.27 -18.90 -4.31
CA ARG A 48 7.51 -19.39 -5.48
C ARG A 48 8.05 -18.83 -6.79
N TYR A 49 8.41 -17.54 -6.82
CA TYR A 49 8.86 -16.85 -8.03
C TYR A 49 10.37 -16.62 -8.09
N ALA A 50 11.13 -17.18 -7.14
CA ALA A 50 12.58 -17.02 -7.04
C ALA A 50 13.02 -15.54 -7.11
N LEU A 51 12.34 -14.68 -6.35
CA LEU A 51 12.64 -13.25 -6.28
C LEU A 51 13.94 -13.04 -5.48
N ASP A 52 14.79 -12.11 -5.94
CA ASP A 52 16.06 -11.82 -5.29
C ASP A 52 16.02 -10.52 -4.46
N GLN A 53 17.13 -10.16 -3.82
CA GLN A 53 17.28 -8.94 -3.00
C GLN A 53 16.95 -7.64 -3.76
N ARG A 54 17.04 -7.63 -5.09
CA ARG A 54 16.69 -6.46 -5.92
C ARG A 54 15.20 -6.36 -6.15
N ASP A 55 14.46 -7.47 -6.05
CA ASP A 55 13.01 -7.48 -6.11
C ASP A 55 12.43 -7.18 -4.70
N VAL A 56 12.86 -7.94 -3.69
CA VAL A 56 12.34 -7.82 -2.32
C VAL A 56 13.50 -7.92 -1.33
N PRO A 57 14.02 -6.81 -0.79
CA PRO A 57 15.11 -6.84 0.17
C PRO A 57 14.65 -7.44 1.50
N SER A 58 15.55 -8.08 2.26
CA SER A 58 15.21 -8.68 3.56
C SER A 58 14.60 -7.70 4.58
N CYS A 59 14.89 -6.41 4.45
CA CYS A 59 14.34 -5.34 5.28
C CYS A 59 13.08 -4.67 4.70
N TRP A 60 12.41 -5.26 3.71
CA TRP A 60 11.25 -4.68 3.01
C TRP A 60 10.17 -4.12 3.96
N TYR A 61 9.94 -4.78 5.10
CA TYR A 61 8.94 -4.40 6.12
C TYR A 61 9.25 -3.07 6.83
N ARG A 62 10.44 -2.50 6.60
CA ARG A 62 10.88 -1.20 7.13
C ARG A 62 10.72 -0.07 6.13
N HIS A 63 10.26 -0.35 4.91
CA HIS A 63 10.13 0.60 3.82
C HIS A 63 8.66 0.70 3.41
N ALA A 64 8.04 1.85 3.69
CA ALA A 64 6.59 2.01 3.56
C ALA A 64 6.12 1.73 2.12
N ALA A 65 6.84 2.23 1.11
CA ALA A 65 6.49 1.99 -0.30
C ALA A 65 6.51 0.49 -0.68
N LEU A 66 7.41 -0.29 -0.10
CA LEU A 66 7.44 -1.75 -0.33
C LEU A 66 6.28 -2.45 0.40
N VAL A 67 5.95 -2.03 1.62
CA VAL A 67 4.81 -2.54 2.37
C VAL A 67 3.50 -2.29 1.61
N GLU A 68 3.29 -1.08 1.11
CA GLU A 68 2.11 -0.70 0.33
C GLU A 68 1.97 -1.52 -0.95
N GLU A 69 3.03 -1.59 -1.76
CA GLU A 69 3.02 -2.33 -3.03
C GLU A 69 2.79 -3.84 -2.80
N LEU A 70 3.49 -4.44 -1.82
CA LEU A 70 3.33 -5.86 -1.49
C LEU A 70 1.94 -6.17 -0.95
N SER A 71 1.34 -5.26 -0.18
CA SER A 71 -0.04 -5.39 0.32
C SER A 71 -1.05 -5.41 -0.81
N ALA A 72 -0.92 -4.48 -1.77
CA ALA A 72 -1.79 -4.43 -2.94
C ALA A 72 -1.66 -5.69 -3.81
N LEU A 73 -0.42 -6.16 -4.02
CA LEU A 73 -0.14 -7.40 -4.74
C LEU A 73 -0.72 -8.63 -4.04
N ARG A 74 -0.66 -8.69 -2.70
CA ARG A 74 -1.30 -9.76 -1.92
C ARG A 74 -2.82 -9.75 -2.12
N GLY A 75 -3.46 -8.59 -2.04
CA GLY A 75 -4.90 -8.46 -2.26
C GLY A 75 -5.32 -8.91 -3.67
N ALA A 76 -4.57 -8.50 -4.69
CA ALA A 76 -4.81 -8.93 -6.07
C ALA A 76 -4.66 -10.46 -6.23
N TRP A 77 -3.65 -11.07 -5.59
CA TRP A 77 -3.48 -12.52 -5.59
C TRP A 77 -4.64 -13.24 -4.89
N GLN A 78 -5.07 -12.75 -3.71
CA GLN A 78 -6.19 -13.34 -2.97
C GLN A 78 -7.48 -13.33 -3.79
N ILE A 79 -7.77 -12.21 -4.47
CA ILE A 79 -8.91 -12.13 -5.39
C ILE A 79 -8.71 -13.11 -6.54
N ALA A 80 -7.57 -13.10 -7.24
CA ALA A 80 -7.38 -13.91 -8.44
C ALA A 80 -7.44 -15.43 -8.21
N TYR A 81 -7.14 -15.89 -6.99
CA TYR A 81 -7.16 -17.29 -6.60
C TYR A 81 -8.37 -17.68 -5.74
N ASP A 82 -9.37 -16.80 -5.61
CA ASP A 82 -10.63 -17.15 -4.99
C ASP A 82 -11.34 -18.26 -5.82
N PRO A 83 -11.93 -19.30 -5.19
CA PRO A 83 -12.59 -20.40 -5.91
C PRO A 83 -13.74 -19.99 -6.82
N ALA A 84 -14.36 -18.82 -6.58
CA ALA A 84 -15.43 -18.30 -7.41
C ALA A 84 -14.93 -17.64 -8.71
N GLN A 85 -13.63 -17.40 -8.84
CA GLN A 85 -13.07 -16.70 -9.99
C GLN A 85 -12.78 -17.61 -11.18
N PRO A 86 -12.90 -17.10 -12.42
CA PRO A 86 -12.53 -17.85 -13.61
C PRO A 86 -11.02 -18.10 -13.64
N ALA A 87 -10.59 -19.19 -14.29
CA ALA A 87 -9.18 -19.53 -14.45
C ALA A 87 -8.34 -18.42 -15.12
N THR A 88 -8.97 -17.54 -15.92
CA THR A 88 -8.31 -16.38 -16.53
C THR A 88 -7.80 -15.38 -15.49
N ALA A 89 -8.42 -15.29 -14.31
CA ALA A 89 -7.99 -14.37 -13.25
C ALA A 89 -6.54 -14.64 -12.80
N ALA A 90 -6.09 -15.90 -12.85
CA ALA A 90 -4.69 -16.24 -12.58
C ALA A 90 -3.74 -15.61 -13.61
N VAL A 91 -4.12 -15.55 -14.89
CA VAL A 91 -3.31 -14.90 -15.95
C VAL A 91 -3.29 -13.38 -15.76
N ASP A 92 -4.42 -12.78 -15.40
CA ASP A 92 -4.52 -11.35 -15.10
C ASP A 92 -3.66 -10.97 -13.88
N TRP A 93 -3.62 -11.85 -12.87
CA TRP A 93 -2.71 -11.69 -11.74
C TRP A 93 -1.24 -11.70 -12.17
N HIS A 94 -0.81 -12.63 -13.03
CA HIS A 94 0.59 -12.65 -13.48
C HIS A 94 0.97 -11.38 -14.27
N THR A 95 0.02 -10.82 -15.02
CA THR A 95 0.19 -9.52 -15.67
C THR A 95 0.38 -8.40 -14.63
N THR A 96 -0.46 -8.39 -13.58
CA THR A 96 -0.35 -7.45 -12.45
C THR A 96 0.99 -7.59 -11.73
N LEU A 97 1.42 -8.83 -11.46
CA LEU A 97 2.70 -9.14 -10.82
C LEU A 97 3.89 -8.67 -11.65
N ALA A 98 3.84 -8.77 -12.98
CA ALA A 98 4.92 -8.29 -13.84
C ALA A 98 5.15 -6.78 -13.69
N TYR A 99 4.07 -5.99 -13.71
CA TYR A 99 4.14 -4.54 -13.47
C TYR A 99 4.51 -4.20 -12.02
N GLY A 100 3.95 -4.92 -11.05
CA GLY A 100 4.28 -4.75 -9.63
C GLY A 100 5.76 -5.03 -9.36
N ARG A 101 6.32 -6.09 -9.95
CA ARG A 101 7.73 -6.45 -9.81
C ARG A 101 8.65 -5.35 -10.34
N GLN A 102 8.27 -4.66 -11.42
CA GLN A 102 9.03 -3.50 -11.89
C GLN A 102 9.07 -2.40 -10.82
N ARG A 103 7.91 -2.04 -10.25
CA ARG A 103 7.84 -1.03 -9.16
C ARG A 103 8.60 -1.47 -7.91
N LEU A 104 8.49 -2.74 -7.51
CA LEU A 104 9.25 -3.29 -6.39
C LEU A 104 10.75 -3.08 -6.57
N ARG A 105 11.29 -3.32 -7.77
CA ARG A 105 12.71 -3.06 -8.07
C ARG A 105 13.06 -1.58 -7.98
N GLU A 106 12.19 -0.71 -8.48
CA GLU A 106 12.37 0.75 -8.40
C GLU A 106 12.42 1.21 -6.94
N TRP A 107 11.51 0.71 -6.08
CA TRP A 107 11.51 1.00 -4.65
C TRP A 107 12.72 0.41 -3.94
N ALA A 108 13.03 -0.87 -4.17
CA ALA A 108 14.17 -1.56 -3.58
C ALA A 108 15.50 -0.85 -3.90
N ALA A 109 15.67 -0.37 -5.14
CA ALA A 109 16.84 0.38 -5.55
C ALA A 109 17.00 1.71 -4.78
N ARG A 110 15.89 2.41 -4.51
CA ARG A 110 15.89 3.68 -3.76
C ARG A 110 16.25 3.51 -2.29
N THR A 111 15.97 2.34 -1.70
CA THR A 111 16.31 2.08 -0.28
C THR A 111 17.81 2.20 0.00
N GLY A 112 18.67 1.94 -0.99
CA GLY A 112 20.13 1.87 -0.80
C GLY A 112 20.58 0.78 0.20
N CYS A 113 19.68 -0.10 0.62
CA CYS A 113 19.96 -1.13 1.60
C CYS A 113 20.83 -2.24 1.01
N ARG A 114 21.73 -2.79 1.82
CA ARG A 114 22.50 -3.99 1.51
C ARG A 114 22.05 -5.14 2.41
N GLN A 115 22.43 -6.37 2.07
CA GLN A 115 21.98 -7.59 2.75
C GLN A 115 22.18 -7.60 4.28
N ARG A 116 23.11 -6.78 4.82
CA ARG A 116 23.35 -6.63 6.26
C ARG A 116 23.39 -5.16 6.73
N GLU A 117 22.99 -4.22 5.88
CA GLU A 117 23.07 -2.78 6.17
C GLU A 117 21.75 -2.14 5.75
N HIS A 118 20.90 -1.81 6.73
CA HIS A 118 19.67 -1.08 6.47
C HIS A 118 19.92 0.43 6.51
N ARG A 119 19.25 1.14 5.60
CA ARG A 119 19.20 2.60 5.56
C ARG A 119 17.74 3.04 5.63
N PRO A 120 17.40 4.01 6.49
CA PRO A 120 16.05 4.54 6.53
C PRO A 120 15.71 5.23 5.21
N ASP A 121 14.41 5.30 4.89
CA ASP A 121 13.94 6.03 3.72
C ASP A 121 14.32 7.51 3.82
N SER A 122 14.80 8.07 2.70
CA SER A 122 15.05 9.50 2.61
C SER A 122 13.73 10.23 2.45
N VAL A 123 13.47 11.17 3.35
CA VAL A 123 12.32 12.07 3.27
C VAL A 123 12.78 13.41 2.71
N GLU A 124 12.02 13.96 1.77
CA GLU A 124 12.31 15.29 1.23
C GLU A 124 12.20 16.34 2.35
N PRO A 125 13.18 17.26 2.48
CA PRO A 125 13.20 18.23 3.57
C PRO A 125 11.92 19.07 3.67
N TRP A 126 11.32 19.42 2.53
CA TRP A 126 10.07 20.19 2.51
C TRP A 126 8.89 19.43 3.10
N ALA A 127 8.86 18.10 2.96
CA ALA A 127 7.80 17.27 3.52
C ALA A 127 8.03 16.99 5.01
N ALA A 128 9.30 16.87 5.42
CA ALA A 128 9.67 16.66 6.82
C ALA A 128 9.46 17.91 7.69
N ASP A 129 9.72 19.10 7.14
CA ASP A 129 9.50 20.39 7.79
C ASP A 129 8.95 21.43 6.78
N PRO A 130 7.63 21.41 6.50
CA PRO A 130 7.01 22.32 5.53
C PRO A 130 7.18 23.79 5.87
N GLU A 131 7.14 24.14 7.16
CA GLU A 131 7.31 25.51 7.63
C GLU A 131 8.78 25.96 7.53
N GLY A 132 9.71 25.18 8.10
CA GLY A 132 11.12 25.54 8.12
C GLY A 132 11.80 25.48 6.75
N SER A 133 11.25 24.71 5.80
CA SER A 133 11.71 24.71 4.40
C SER A 133 11.21 25.91 3.60
N GLY A 134 10.27 26.72 4.13
CA GLY A 134 9.59 27.79 3.40
C GLY A 134 8.60 27.28 2.33
N TRP A 135 8.35 25.96 2.29
CA TRP A 135 7.41 25.36 1.35
C TRP A 135 5.99 25.85 1.61
N THR A 136 5.54 25.89 2.87
CA THR A 136 4.20 26.35 3.25
C THR A 136 3.95 27.78 2.74
N THR A 137 4.88 28.70 3.00
CA THR A 137 4.77 30.08 2.53
C THR A 137 4.70 30.16 1.01
N SER A 138 5.61 29.49 0.31
CA SER A 138 5.65 29.49 -1.16
C SER A 138 4.37 28.92 -1.76
N PHE A 139 3.83 27.86 -1.15
CA PHE A 139 2.59 27.22 -1.57
C PHE A 139 1.38 28.16 -1.40
N TYR A 140 1.23 28.83 -0.27
CA TYR A 140 0.12 29.75 -0.05
C TYR A 140 0.21 31.03 -0.89
N ILE A 141 1.40 31.58 -1.13
CA ILE A 141 1.58 32.69 -2.08
C ILE A 141 1.07 32.28 -3.47
N HIS A 142 1.45 31.08 -3.94
CA HIS A 142 0.97 30.57 -5.22
C HIS A 142 -0.55 30.37 -5.23
N LEU A 143 -1.15 29.87 -4.14
CA LEU A 143 -2.60 29.73 -4.04
C LEU A 143 -3.31 31.10 -4.11
N ASP A 144 -2.80 32.12 -3.42
CA ASP A 144 -3.37 33.46 -3.45
C ASP A 144 -3.30 34.06 -4.87
N ASP A 145 -2.18 33.86 -5.58
CA ASP A 145 -2.03 34.28 -6.98
C ASP A 145 -3.03 33.57 -7.91
N VAL A 146 -3.35 32.29 -7.66
CA VAL A 146 -4.28 31.49 -8.47
C VAL A 146 -5.75 31.80 -8.19
N VAL A 147 -6.11 31.98 -6.91
CA VAL A 147 -7.51 32.25 -6.51
C VAL A 147 -7.90 33.70 -6.78
N GLY A 148 -6.92 34.62 -6.81
CA GLY A 148 -7.16 36.05 -6.93
C GLY A 148 -7.78 36.64 -5.65
N PRO A 149 -7.89 37.99 -5.55
CA PRO A 149 -8.59 38.61 -4.43
C PRO A 149 -10.05 38.13 -4.39
N PRO A 150 -10.69 38.03 -3.21
CA PRO A 150 -12.09 37.64 -3.12
C PRO A 150 -12.92 38.56 -4.02
N THR A 151 -13.50 38.02 -5.09
CA THR A 151 -14.44 38.74 -5.94
C THR A 151 -15.72 38.94 -5.16
N SER A 152 -15.89 40.06 -4.45
CA SER A 152 -17.20 40.70 -4.23
C SER A 152 -17.10 42.02 -3.46
N PRO A 153 -18.05 42.92 -3.71
CA PRO A 153 -18.85 43.44 -2.61
C PRO A 153 -20.31 42.97 -2.71
N PRO A 154 -20.96 42.66 -1.57
CA PRO A 154 -22.39 42.33 -1.53
C PRO A 154 -23.27 43.52 -1.96
N PRO A 155 -24.50 43.26 -2.43
CA PRO A 155 -25.48 44.31 -2.76
C PRO A 155 -25.93 45.11 -1.54
#